data_AF-A0A936S097-F1
#
_entry.id   AF-A0A936S097-F1
#
_cell.length_a   1.000
_cell.length_b   1.000
_cell.length_c   1.000
_cell.angle_alpha   90.00
_cell.angle_beta   90.00
_cell.angle_gamma   90.00
#
_symmetry.space_group_name_H-M   'P 1'
#
loop_
_entity.id
_entity.type
_entity.pdbx_description
1 polymer ?
#
loop_
_entity_poly.entity_id
_entity_poly.type
_entity_poly.pdbx_seq_one_letter_code
_entity_poly.pdbx_strand_id
1 'polypeptide(L)'
;METYIKEWDSDDFVVPKWIKQAREQNKELEALVYGHNYKEFLIEKIEHLESEKHASNRKKYSKNTVALFARVGKPMAQCCTASGGMRKLFYENEKYAANLAKCKDGKSLKDWIKDTYLEVCKADANAVILVEREGEKLYPCYKSIQNIVNYECEGILIRWVVFKHKDGYRAIDGMYDRYVTVSSDGVKVEDEIMHGFGYCPAVVSGQIKEPGVKLRKSLFWEILDEAKEYGRDSSMKSILKAKHGIPIFWQHWSKCQRCEGSGRIMVNTEENVKEGSCPDCKGTGWTFVKDVSDVIKLQATSDGSTVAPNVAGYVAPPIETLVQFNTEQDWMEDKMFATLWGSYLTKQGNNTATGKFIDSQPVAMQQGVIADYCQNCENAIAEIIARGHGYTQETPPYIAVYGKRFINESIDSLNDKYAKAKVSGNLSLLDAILRSIIFLEYENNPYEMELAIRRMEIDYYPHYSLAECKALSYEDFNTKKIFEKWWKQASLDVYLPSKEQFDAYLEVELAKQQTIKEKENERLDTGTQGGAI
;
A
#
# COMPACT_ATOMS: atom_id res chain seq x y z
N MET A 1 0.53 -27.74 29.05
CA MET A 1 -0.89 -27.35 28.87
C MET A 1 -1.72 -27.84 30.04
N GLU A 2 -1.71 -29.13 30.38
CA GLU A 2 -2.47 -29.71 31.52
C GLU A 2 -2.30 -28.98 32.86
N THR A 3 -1.10 -28.50 33.20
CA THR A 3 -0.87 -27.69 34.42
C THR A 3 -1.56 -26.33 34.36
N TYR A 4 -1.63 -25.71 33.19
CA TYR A 4 -2.40 -24.49 32.97
C TYR A 4 -3.90 -24.81 32.99
N ILE A 5 -4.34 -25.93 32.38
CA ILE A 5 -5.74 -26.41 32.34
C ILE A 5 -6.32 -26.58 33.75
N LYS A 6 -5.52 -27.08 34.70
CA LYS A 6 -5.95 -27.34 36.08
C LYS A 6 -6.13 -26.10 36.95
N GLU A 7 -5.63 -24.94 36.52
CA GLU A 7 -5.83 -23.64 37.20
C GLU A 7 -7.03 -22.86 36.62
N TRP A 8 -7.86 -23.48 35.76
CA TRP A 8 -9.00 -22.87 35.09
C TRP A 8 -10.26 -22.94 35.96
N ASP A 9 -10.47 -21.92 36.79
CA ASP A 9 -11.68 -21.75 37.62
C ASP A 9 -12.90 -21.31 36.76
N SER A 10 -14.10 -21.69 37.20
CA SER A 10 -15.29 -21.86 36.34
C SER A 10 -15.99 -20.60 35.81
N ASP A 11 -15.58 -19.39 36.22
CA ASP A 11 -16.41 -18.18 36.01
C ASP A 11 -15.86 -17.13 35.06
N ASP A 12 -14.66 -17.28 34.51
CA ASP A 12 -14.26 -16.54 33.31
C ASP A 12 -12.91 -17.07 32.83
N PHE A 13 -12.79 -17.45 31.56
CA PHE A 13 -11.48 -17.60 30.94
C PHE A 13 -10.84 -16.22 30.93
N VAL A 14 -10.01 -15.90 31.94
CA VAL A 14 -9.44 -14.56 32.10
C VAL A 14 -8.48 -14.32 30.94
N VAL A 15 -9.02 -13.71 29.90
CA VAL A 15 -8.24 -13.25 28.74
C VAL A 15 -7.11 -12.38 29.30
N PRO A 16 -5.84 -12.74 29.07
CA PRO A 16 -4.71 -12.01 29.62
C PRO A 16 -4.76 -10.53 29.24
N LYS A 17 -4.27 -9.67 30.13
CA LYS A 17 -4.27 -8.21 29.91
C LYS A 17 -3.66 -7.83 28.55
N TRP A 18 -2.57 -8.50 28.15
CA TRP A 18 -1.91 -8.23 26.87
C TRP A 18 -2.76 -8.63 25.65
N ILE A 19 -3.59 -9.68 25.74
CA ILE A 19 -4.54 -10.05 24.67
C ILE A 19 -5.64 -8.99 24.58
N LYS A 20 -6.15 -8.49 25.72
CA LYS A 20 -7.14 -7.40 25.73
C LYS A 20 -6.58 -6.14 25.05
N GLN A 21 -5.35 -5.77 25.41
CA GLN A 21 -4.63 -4.65 24.79
C GLN A 21 -4.41 -4.88 23.28
N ALA A 22 -3.99 -6.08 22.88
CA ALA A 22 -3.80 -6.41 21.46
C ALA A 22 -5.11 -6.35 20.67
N ARG A 23 -6.25 -6.74 21.27
CA ARG A 23 -7.58 -6.61 20.65
C ARG A 23 -8.02 -5.16 20.50
N GLU A 24 -7.73 -4.30 21.46
CA GLU A 24 -8.02 -2.87 21.38
C GLU A 24 -7.21 -2.22 20.26
N GLN A 25 -5.89 -2.48 20.23
CA GLN A 25 -5.01 -2.00 19.17
C GLN A 25 -5.43 -2.49 17.79
N ASN A 26 -5.82 -3.76 17.65
CA ASN A 26 -6.30 -4.28 16.37
C ASN A 26 -7.58 -3.56 15.90
N LYS A 27 -8.56 -3.30 16.79
CA LYS A 27 -9.76 -2.53 16.42
C LYS A 27 -9.43 -1.12 15.96
N GLU A 28 -8.52 -0.47 16.66
CA GLU A 28 -8.04 0.88 16.33
C GLU A 28 -7.35 0.90 14.96
N LEU A 29 -6.46 -0.06 14.71
CA LEU A 29 -5.77 -0.20 13.43
C LEU A 29 -6.71 -0.57 12.29
N GLU A 30 -7.67 -1.48 12.49
CA GLU A 30 -8.67 -1.79 11.46
C GLU A 30 -9.53 -0.58 11.10
N ALA A 31 -9.88 0.23 12.11
CA ALA A 31 -10.57 1.48 11.90
C ALA A 31 -9.73 2.45 11.06
N LEU A 32 -8.44 2.64 11.40
CA LEU A 32 -7.54 3.53 10.69
C LEU A 32 -7.20 3.07 9.26
N VAL A 33 -6.80 1.81 9.10
CA VAL A 33 -6.25 1.25 7.86
C VAL A 33 -7.36 0.86 6.88
N TYR A 34 -8.41 0.18 7.37
CA TYR A 34 -9.49 -0.38 6.54
C TYR A 34 -10.81 0.38 6.65
N GLY A 35 -10.93 1.30 7.61
CA GLY A 35 -12.15 2.10 7.80
C GLY A 35 -13.25 1.37 8.57
N HIS A 36 -12.99 0.16 9.08
CA HIS A 36 -13.99 -0.62 9.82
C HIS A 36 -14.37 0.08 11.11
N ASN A 37 -15.65 0.42 11.28
CA ASN A 37 -16.15 1.13 12.47
C ASN A 37 -15.35 2.43 12.80
N TYR A 38 -14.78 3.08 11.79
CA TYR A 38 -13.95 4.28 11.94
C TYR A 38 -14.63 5.38 12.77
N LYS A 39 -15.91 5.60 12.49
CA LYS A 39 -16.71 6.64 13.13
C LYS A 39 -16.99 6.32 14.59
N GLU A 40 -17.07 5.05 14.95
CA GLU A 40 -17.33 4.57 16.30
C GLU A 40 -16.09 4.63 17.18
N PHE A 41 -14.93 4.22 16.64
CA PHE A 41 -13.70 4.08 17.44
C PHE A 41 -12.80 5.31 17.45
N LEU A 42 -12.84 6.15 16.42
CA LEU A 42 -11.85 7.24 16.26
C LEU A 42 -12.47 8.64 16.30
N ILE A 43 -13.79 8.75 16.15
CA ILE A 43 -14.51 10.02 16.17
C ILE A 43 -15.32 10.12 17.47
N GLU A 44 -14.60 10.19 18.58
CA GLU A 44 -15.17 10.35 19.92
C GLU A 44 -15.38 11.82 20.27
N LYS A 45 -16.47 12.14 20.98
CA LYS A 45 -16.79 13.49 21.44
C LYS A 45 -15.58 14.10 22.15
N ILE A 46 -15.17 15.29 21.73
CA ILE A 46 -14.09 16.00 22.43
C ILE A 46 -14.67 16.52 23.75
N GLU A 47 -14.25 15.92 24.85
CA GLU A 47 -14.75 16.26 26.18
C GLU A 47 -14.59 17.76 26.47
N HIS A 48 -15.61 18.34 27.12
CA HIS A 48 -15.70 19.75 27.47
C HIS A 48 -15.69 20.78 26.33
N LEU A 49 -15.36 20.39 25.10
CA LEU A 49 -15.30 21.28 23.93
C LEU A 49 -16.48 21.11 22.98
N GLU A 50 -17.06 19.91 22.90
CA GLU A 50 -18.08 19.57 21.92
C GLU A 50 -19.43 19.27 22.58
N SER A 51 -20.53 19.80 22.03
CA SER A 51 -21.89 19.38 22.42
C SER A 51 -22.26 18.05 21.76
N GLU A 52 -23.24 17.32 22.31
CA GLU A 52 -23.66 16.03 21.72
C GLU A 52 -24.10 16.15 20.26
N LYS A 53 -24.80 17.24 19.92
CA LYS A 53 -25.22 17.51 18.54
C LYS A 53 -24.03 17.78 17.62
N HIS A 54 -23.00 18.48 18.11
CA HIS A 54 -21.77 18.70 17.35
C HIS A 54 -21.01 17.39 17.14
N ALA A 55 -20.89 16.56 18.17
CA ALA A 55 -20.25 15.24 18.08
C ALA A 55 -20.96 14.32 17.10
N SER A 56 -22.30 14.26 17.14
CA SER A 56 -23.10 13.51 16.18
C SER A 56 -22.90 14.00 14.74
N ASN A 57 -22.80 15.32 14.55
CA ASN A 57 -22.54 15.89 13.23
C ASN A 57 -21.12 15.55 12.76
N ARG A 58 -20.10 15.63 13.62
CA ARG A 58 -18.73 15.24 13.27
C ARG A 58 -18.68 13.79 12.84
N LYS A 59 -19.30 12.89 13.61
CA LYS A 59 -19.43 11.48 13.27
C LYS A 59 -20.08 11.28 11.89
N LYS A 60 -21.17 12.01 11.60
CA LYS A 60 -21.87 11.94 10.31
C LYS A 60 -20.98 12.33 9.13
N TYR A 61 -20.29 13.45 9.21
CA TYR A 61 -19.53 14.05 8.10
C TYR A 61 -18.05 13.65 8.03
N SER A 62 -17.55 12.87 8.99
CA SER A 62 -16.17 12.37 8.99
C SER A 62 -15.90 11.44 7.81
N LYS A 63 -14.71 11.61 7.21
CA LYS A 63 -14.13 10.70 6.23
C LYS A 63 -13.08 9.81 6.91
N ASN A 64 -12.98 8.57 6.47
CA ASN A 64 -11.99 7.63 7.01
C ASN A 64 -10.60 7.88 6.40
N THR A 65 -9.59 7.24 6.99
CA THR A 65 -8.16 7.40 6.65
C THR A 65 -7.64 6.34 5.66
N VAL A 66 -8.51 5.51 5.08
CA VAL A 66 -8.11 4.41 4.17
C VAL A 66 -7.22 4.91 3.02
N ALA A 67 -7.59 6.03 2.41
CA ALA A 67 -6.82 6.61 1.31
C ALA A 67 -5.43 7.09 1.75
N LEU A 68 -5.27 7.55 3.00
CA LEU A 68 -3.99 7.96 3.57
C LEU A 68 -3.06 6.75 3.72
N PHE A 69 -3.54 5.68 4.37
CA PHE A 69 -2.74 4.45 4.54
C PHE A 69 -2.41 3.77 3.20
N ALA A 70 -3.29 3.84 2.21
CA ALA A 70 -3.01 3.34 0.87
C ALA A 70 -1.86 4.11 0.18
N ARG A 71 -1.78 5.43 0.38
CA ARG A 71 -0.68 6.26 -0.16
C ARG A 71 0.62 6.05 0.62
N VAL A 72 0.55 6.13 1.95
CA VAL A 72 1.73 5.96 2.82
C VAL A 72 2.30 4.54 2.70
N GLY A 73 1.45 3.51 2.64
CA GLY A 73 1.87 2.11 2.52
C GLY A 73 2.24 1.66 1.10
N LYS A 74 2.15 2.51 0.09
CA LYS A 74 2.34 2.13 -1.32
C LYS A 74 3.65 1.36 -1.60
N PRO A 75 4.81 1.71 -1.01
CA PRO A 75 6.06 0.97 -1.25
C PRO A 75 6.02 -0.49 -0.76
N MET A 76 5.09 -0.86 0.13
CA MET A 76 4.95 -2.25 0.62
C MET A 76 4.60 -3.24 -0.49
N ALA A 77 3.93 -2.79 -1.56
CA ALA A 77 3.50 -3.66 -2.67
C ALA A 77 4.66 -4.39 -3.36
N GLN A 78 5.86 -3.79 -3.36
CA GLN A 78 7.07 -4.35 -3.98
C GLN A 78 7.86 -5.28 -3.04
N CYS A 79 7.50 -5.35 -1.74
CA CYS A 79 8.25 -6.14 -0.76
C CYS A 79 8.29 -7.63 -1.09
N CYS A 80 7.29 -8.15 -1.78
CA CYS A 80 7.20 -9.57 -2.16
C CYS A 80 7.61 -9.88 -3.61
N THR A 81 7.94 -8.86 -4.41
CA THR A 81 8.22 -8.99 -5.85
C THR A 81 9.61 -8.52 -6.26
N ALA A 82 10.45 -8.09 -5.32
CA ALA A 82 11.79 -7.64 -5.63
C ALA A 82 12.66 -8.70 -6.32
N SER A 83 13.50 -8.22 -7.25
CA SER A 83 14.39 -9.04 -8.06
C SER A 83 15.61 -9.55 -7.26
N GLY A 84 16.20 -10.65 -7.73
CA GLY A 84 17.38 -11.27 -7.13
C GLY A 84 17.09 -12.26 -6.00
N GLY A 85 15.83 -12.61 -5.78
CA GLY A 85 15.44 -13.70 -4.89
C GLY A 85 15.51 -15.06 -5.59
N MET A 86 15.36 -16.13 -4.82
CA MET A 86 15.24 -17.49 -5.33
C MET A 86 14.15 -18.26 -4.56
N ARG A 87 13.48 -19.18 -5.23
CA ARG A 87 12.62 -20.19 -4.59
C ARG A 87 13.06 -21.54 -5.08
N LYS A 88 13.38 -22.44 -4.17
CA LYS A 88 13.80 -23.79 -4.51
C LYS A 88 13.03 -24.80 -3.69
N LEU A 89 12.39 -25.71 -4.40
CA LEU A 89 11.80 -26.92 -3.84
C LEU A 89 12.87 -28.01 -3.88
N PHE A 90 13.21 -28.58 -2.73
CA PHE A 90 14.15 -29.68 -2.62
C PHE A 90 13.44 -31.03 -2.48
N TYR A 91 12.14 -31.01 -2.18
CA TYR A 91 11.35 -32.19 -1.90
C TYR A 91 10.43 -32.54 -3.08
N GLU A 92 10.70 -33.69 -3.70
CA GLU A 92 9.91 -34.25 -4.80
C GLU A 92 8.66 -34.96 -4.24
N ASN A 93 7.69 -34.17 -3.78
CA ASN A 93 6.36 -34.67 -3.44
C ASN A 93 5.31 -33.83 -4.15
N GLU A 94 4.57 -34.45 -5.07
CA GLU A 94 3.58 -33.76 -5.89
C GLU A 94 2.47 -33.12 -5.06
N LYS A 95 2.04 -33.75 -3.96
CA LYS A 95 1.00 -33.19 -3.08
C LYS A 95 1.51 -31.97 -2.32
N TYR A 96 2.75 -32.00 -1.85
CA TYR A 96 3.40 -30.85 -1.23
C TYR A 96 3.55 -29.69 -2.22
N ALA A 97 4.11 -29.96 -3.39
CA ALA A 97 4.27 -28.98 -4.45
C ALA A 97 2.92 -28.37 -4.88
N ALA A 98 1.88 -29.20 -5.00
CA ALA A 98 0.52 -28.76 -5.31
C ALA A 98 -0.06 -27.84 -4.23
N ASN A 99 0.14 -28.13 -2.94
CA ASN A 99 -0.31 -27.26 -1.85
C ASN A 99 0.42 -25.91 -1.85
N LEU A 100 1.72 -25.88 -2.16
CA LEU A 100 2.45 -24.62 -2.30
C LEU A 100 1.99 -23.80 -3.52
N ALA A 101 1.68 -24.47 -4.63
CA ALA A 101 1.20 -23.83 -5.85
C ALA A 101 -0.25 -23.33 -5.75
N LYS A 102 -1.10 -24.03 -4.98
CA LYS A 102 -2.54 -23.74 -4.81
C LYS A 102 -2.97 -23.99 -3.36
N CYS A 103 -2.60 -23.09 -2.47
CA CYS A 103 -2.87 -23.20 -1.04
C CYS A 103 -4.35 -22.90 -0.73
N LYS A 104 -4.75 -21.62 -0.72
CA LYS A 104 -6.11 -21.17 -0.42
C LYS A 104 -6.61 -20.25 -1.53
N ASP A 105 -7.90 -20.35 -1.86
CA ASP A 105 -8.56 -19.53 -2.90
C ASP A 105 -7.88 -19.59 -4.28
N GLY A 106 -7.20 -20.70 -4.58
CA GLY A 106 -6.46 -20.90 -5.84
C GLY A 106 -5.13 -20.16 -5.93
N LYS A 107 -4.70 -19.45 -4.87
CA LYS A 107 -3.44 -18.70 -4.83
C LYS A 107 -2.26 -19.60 -4.49
N SER A 108 -1.09 -19.26 -5.04
CA SER A 108 0.18 -19.82 -4.55
C SER A 108 0.47 -19.32 -3.13
N LEU A 109 1.33 -20.01 -2.39
CA LEU A 109 1.75 -19.57 -1.05
C LEU A 109 2.36 -18.16 -1.12
N LYS A 110 3.17 -17.86 -2.14
CA LYS A 110 3.74 -16.53 -2.39
C LYS A 110 2.65 -15.47 -2.53
N ASP A 111 1.64 -15.73 -3.37
CA ASP A 111 0.57 -14.77 -3.62
C ASP A 111 -0.32 -14.60 -2.39
N TRP A 112 -0.52 -15.67 -1.62
CA TRP A 112 -1.23 -15.59 -0.35
C TRP A 112 -0.47 -14.74 0.68
N ILE A 113 0.86 -14.88 0.76
CA ILE A 113 1.70 -14.03 1.62
C ILE A 113 1.59 -12.56 1.20
N LYS A 114 1.71 -12.29 -0.11
CA LYS A 114 1.61 -10.94 -0.68
C LYS A 114 0.25 -10.29 -0.40
N ASP A 115 -0.84 -11.02 -0.61
CA ASP A 115 -2.19 -10.45 -0.60
C ASP A 115 -2.87 -10.50 0.77
N THR A 116 -2.53 -11.49 1.60
CA THR A 116 -3.23 -11.74 2.87
C THR A 116 -2.33 -11.46 4.07
N TYR A 117 -1.17 -12.11 4.16
CA TYR A 117 -0.29 -11.94 5.32
C TYR A 117 0.19 -10.49 5.47
N LEU A 118 0.60 -9.85 4.37
CA LEU A 118 1.07 -8.47 4.42
C LEU A 118 -0.04 -7.50 4.88
N GLU A 119 -1.29 -7.74 4.49
CA GLU A 119 -2.45 -6.99 4.99
C GLU A 119 -2.67 -7.23 6.49
N VAL A 120 -2.63 -8.49 6.92
CA VAL A 120 -2.73 -8.83 8.35
C VAL A 120 -1.66 -8.12 9.18
N CYS A 121 -0.41 -8.05 8.71
CA CYS A 121 0.67 -7.35 9.41
C CYS A 121 0.45 -5.83 9.58
N LYS A 122 -0.40 -5.22 8.75
CA LYS A 122 -0.74 -3.79 8.84
C LYS A 122 -1.72 -3.50 9.97
N ALA A 123 -2.63 -4.42 10.31
CA ALA A 123 -3.70 -4.15 11.28
C ALA A 123 -3.84 -5.15 12.44
N ASP A 124 -3.40 -6.39 12.28
CA ASP A 124 -3.48 -7.43 13.30
C ASP A 124 -2.13 -8.15 13.45
N ALA A 125 -1.15 -7.46 14.03
CA ALA A 125 0.19 -8.00 14.29
C ALA A 125 0.24 -9.11 15.36
N ASN A 126 -0.87 -9.33 16.09
CA ASN A 126 -0.97 -10.34 17.14
C ASN A 126 -1.85 -11.52 16.71
N ALA A 127 -2.36 -11.52 15.48
CA ALA A 127 -3.05 -12.65 14.88
C ALA A 127 -2.18 -13.89 14.74
N VAL A 128 -2.86 -15.02 14.51
CA VAL A 128 -2.22 -16.30 14.24
C VAL A 128 -2.57 -16.74 12.82
N ILE A 129 -1.56 -17.10 12.04
CA ILE A 129 -1.71 -17.82 10.79
C ILE A 129 -1.60 -19.32 11.11
N LEU A 130 -2.74 -20.00 11.10
CA LEU A 130 -2.86 -21.43 11.38
C LEU A 130 -2.89 -22.21 10.06
N VAL A 131 -2.08 -23.26 9.93
CA VAL A 131 -2.20 -24.21 8.81
C VAL A 131 -3.29 -25.22 9.15
N GLU A 132 -4.40 -25.16 8.43
CA GLU A 132 -5.52 -26.08 8.60
C GLU A 132 -5.44 -27.23 7.60
N ARG A 133 -6.03 -28.35 7.98
CA ARG A 133 -6.11 -29.57 7.18
C ARG A 133 -7.55 -29.83 6.77
N GLU A 134 -7.75 -30.06 5.47
CA GLU A 134 -9.02 -30.48 4.89
C GLU A 134 -8.75 -31.67 3.95
N GLY A 135 -9.01 -32.89 4.44
CA GLY A 135 -8.54 -34.10 3.78
C GLY A 135 -7.00 -34.10 3.67
N GLU A 136 -6.48 -34.21 2.45
CA GLU A 136 -5.04 -34.14 2.16
C GLU A 136 -4.51 -32.72 1.94
N LYS A 137 -5.41 -31.74 1.87
CA LYS A 137 -5.06 -30.35 1.58
C LYS A 137 -4.64 -29.64 2.87
N LEU A 138 -3.50 -28.96 2.82
CA LEU A 138 -2.96 -28.15 3.91
C LEU A 138 -2.81 -26.72 3.42
N TYR A 139 -3.36 -25.76 4.16
CA TYR A 139 -3.38 -24.36 3.74
C TYR A 139 -3.34 -23.38 4.91
N PRO A 140 -2.70 -22.21 4.74
CA PRO A 140 -2.68 -21.17 5.75
C PRO A 140 -4.05 -20.48 5.89
N CYS A 141 -4.41 -20.20 7.13
CA CYS A 141 -5.63 -19.52 7.52
C CYS A 141 -5.32 -18.41 8.52
N TYR A 142 -5.73 -17.19 8.21
CA TYR A 142 -5.75 -16.08 9.17
C TYR A 142 -6.77 -16.34 10.28
N LYS A 143 -6.33 -16.21 11.54
CA LYS A 143 -7.16 -16.22 12.75
C LYS A 143 -6.89 -14.93 13.53
N SER A 144 -7.88 -14.04 13.57
CA SER A 144 -7.78 -12.73 14.24
C SER A 144 -7.57 -12.83 15.75
N ILE A 145 -6.85 -11.87 16.32
CA ILE A 145 -6.68 -11.68 17.77
C ILE A 145 -8.01 -11.54 18.52
N GLN A 146 -9.08 -11.11 17.85
CA GLN A 146 -10.42 -11.01 18.44
C GLN A 146 -10.97 -12.38 18.88
N ASN A 147 -10.61 -13.45 18.16
CA ASN A 147 -11.09 -14.81 18.43
C ASN A 147 -10.10 -15.64 19.25
N ILE A 148 -8.89 -15.12 19.47
CA ILE A 148 -7.81 -15.77 20.23
C ILE A 148 -7.98 -15.45 21.71
N VAL A 149 -7.95 -16.47 22.54
CA VAL A 149 -8.06 -16.31 23.99
C VAL A 149 -6.68 -16.12 24.61
N ASN A 150 -5.71 -16.94 24.21
CA ASN A 150 -4.30 -16.83 24.57
C ASN A 150 -3.43 -17.68 23.64
N TYR A 151 -2.13 -17.38 23.58
CA TYR A 151 -1.12 -18.24 22.97
C TYR A 151 0.26 -18.01 23.59
N GLU A 152 1.16 -18.94 23.32
CA GLU A 152 2.59 -18.79 23.58
C GLU A 152 3.38 -19.00 22.29
N CYS A 153 4.42 -18.21 22.09
CA CYS A 153 5.26 -18.26 20.91
C CYS A 153 6.75 -18.23 21.25
N GLU A 154 7.54 -18.87 20.40
CA GLU A 154 9.00 -18.80 20.38
C GLU A 154 9.45 -18.26 19.02
N GLY A 155 10.06 -17.08 19.02
CA GLY A 155 10.22 -16.33 17.77
C GLY A 155 8.85 -16.05 17.16
N ILE A 156 8.59 -16.56 15.96
CA ILE A 156 7.29 -16.45 15.29
C ILE A 156 6.45 -17.73 15.37
N LEU A 157 7.05 -18.84 15.78
CA LEU A 157 6.37 -20.13 15.87
C LEU A 157 5.52 -20.16 17.14
N ILE A 158 4.27 -20.60 17.00
CA ILE A 158 3.38 -20.81 18.14
C ILE A 158 3.74 -22.15 18.79
N ARG A 159 3.82 -22.18 20.12
CA ARG A 159 3.95 -23.42 20.91
C ARG A 159 2.59 -24.04 21.21
N TRP A 160 1.62 -23.18 21.54
CA TRP A 160 0.22 -23.54 21.71
C TRP A 160 -0.66 -22.30 21.55
N VAL A 161 -1.92 -22.51 21.15
CA VAL A 161 -2.93 -21.45 20.99
C VAL A 161 -4.30 -21.95 21.42
N VAL A 162 -5.10 -21.06 22.00
CA VAL A 162 -6.49 -21.32 22.37
C VAL A 162 -7.39 -20.30 21.70
N PHE A 163 -8.41 -20.79 20.98
CA PHE A 163 -9.43 -19.99 20.32
C PHE A 163 -10.78 -20.14 21.01
N LYS A 164 -11.61 -19.10 20.95
CA LYS A 164 -13.03 -19.21 21.30
C LYS A 164 -13.75 -20.01 20.19
N HIS A 165 -14.52 -21.03 20.54
CA HIS A 165 -15.22 -21.87 19.57
C HIS A 165 -16.62 -22.28 20.06
N LYS A 166 -17.67 -21.73 19.44
CA LYS A 166 -19.09 -22.02 19.78
C LYS A 166 -19.34 -22.00 21.30
N ASP A 167 -19.61 -23.17 21.88
CA ASP A 167 -19.98 -23.40 23.28
C ASP A 167 -18.76 -23.73 24.18
N GLY A 168 -17.54 -23.54 23.68
CA GLY A 168 -16.30 -23.80 24.40
C GLY A 168 -15.08 -23.20 23.71
N TYR A 169 -14.01 -23.98 23.65
CA TYR A 169 -12.70 -23.55 23.15
C TYR A 169 -12.06 -24.62 22.26
N ARG A 170 -11.23 -24.16 21.32
CA ARG A 170 -10.34 -25.01 20.53
C ARG A 170 -8.91 -24.74 20.95
N ALA A 171 -8.24 -25.73 21.51
CA ALA A 171 -6.86 -25.65 21.99
C ALA A 171 -5.96 -26.51 21.11
N ILE A 172 -4.91 -25.90 20.56
CA ILE A 172 -3.96 -26.57 19.66
C ILE A 172 -2.57 -26.46 20.28
N ASP A 173 -1.87 -27.59 20.39
CA ASP A 173 -0.51 -27.66 20.91
C ASP A 173 0.44 -28.39 19.95
N GLY A 174 1.55 -28.95 20.45
CA GLY A 174 2.53 -29.63 19.63
C GLY A 174 2.08 -30.96 19.02
N MET A 175 1.02 -31.57 19.55
CA MET A 175 0.61 -32.93 19.18
C MET A 175 -0.87 -33.03 18.85
N TYR A 176 -1.71 -32.24 19.54
CA TYR A 176 -3.16 -32.39 19.52
C TYR A 176 -3.90 -31.10 19.19
N ASP A 177 -5.01 -31.26 18.49
CA ASP A 177 -6.08 -30.29 18.34
C ASP A 177 -7.26 -30.78 19.19
N ARG A 178 -7.65 -29.99 20.20
CA ARG A 178 -8.65 -30.36 21.20
C ARG A 178 -9.81 -29.39 21.20
N TYR A 179 -11.02 -29.94 21.26
CA TYR A 179 -12.22 -29.19 21.60
C TYR A 179 -12.52 -29.39 23.07
N VAL A 180 -12.60 -28.29 23.81
CA VAL A 180 -12.79 -28.32 25.27
C VAL A 180 -13.98 -27.47 25.68
N THR A 181 -14.76 -27.96 26.63
CA THR A 181 -15.84 -27.23 27.31
C THR A 181 -15.40 -26.96 28.75
N VAL A 182 -15.77 -25.79 29.26
CA VAL A 182 -15.46 -25.39 30.65
C VAL A 182 -16.78 -25.33 31.41
N SER A 183 -16.82 -25.96 32.57
CA SER A 183 -17.98 -26.03 33.46
C SER A 183 -17.57 -25.76 34.90
N SER A 184 -18.54 -25.67 35.82
CA SER A 184 -18.29 -25.58 37.27
C SER A 184 -17.37 -26.68 37.80
N ASP A 185 -17.38 -27.84 37.15
CA ASP A 185 -16.66 -29.04 37.60
C ASP A 185 -15.26 -29.14 36.97
N GLY A 186 -14.85 -28.11 36.23
CA GLY A 186 -13.56 -28.02 35.54
C GLY A 186 -13.66 -28.15 34.02
N VAL A 187 -12.55 -28.58 33.42
CA VAL A 187 -12.36 -28.59 31.97
C VAL A 187 -12.57 -29.99 31.44
N LYS A 188 -13.49 -30.13 30.49
CA LYS A 188 -13.79 -31.39 29.81
C LYS A 188 -13.31 -31.33 28.36
N VAL A 189 -12.54 -32.34 27.95
CA VAL A 189 -12.16 -32.53 26.54
C VAL A 189 -13.30 -33.29 25.87
N GLU A 190 -13.95 -32.64 24.90
CA GLU A 190 -15.05 -33.24 24.14
C GLU A 190 -14.55 -34.04 22.93
N ASP A 191 -13.47 -33.55 22.29
CA ASP A 191 -12.84 -34.20 21.15
C ASP A 191 -11.34 -33.90 21.14
N GLU A 192 -10.55 -34.87 20.69
CA GLU A 192 -9.09 -34.81 20.63
C GLU A 192 -8.59 -35.48 19.35
N ILE A 193 -7.91 -34.70 18.52
CA ILE A 193 -7.38 -35.16 17.24
C ILE A 193 -5.86 -34.99 17.26
N MET A 194 -5.13 -36.10 17.09
CA MET A 194 -3.69 -36.04 16.86
C MET A 194 -3.42 -35.53 15.44
N HIS A 195 -2.80 -34.36 15.32
CA HIS A 195 -2.66 -33.68 14.03
C HIS A 195 -1.38 -34.04 13.26
N GLY A 196 -0.38 -34.64 13.92
CA GLY A 196 0.80 -35.23 13.26
C GLY A 196 1.90 -34.26 12.78
N PHE A 197 1.78 -32.94 13.02
CA PHE A 197 2.82 -31.96 12.65
C PHE A 197 4.09 -32.01 13.52
N GLY A 198 4.00 -32.53 14.76
CA GLY A 198 5.10 -32.56 15.73
C GLY A 198 5.36 -31.23 16.46
N TYR A 199 4.64 -30.17 16.09
CA TYR A 199 4.54 -28.89 16.80
C TYR A 199 3.20 -28.21 16.44
N CYS A 200 2.86 -27.11 17.11
CA CYS A 200 1.63 -26.39 16.81
C CYS A 200 1.73 -25.77 15.41
N PRO A 201 0.81 -26.10 14.47
CA PRO A 201 0.94 -25.73 13.06
C PRO A 201 0.55 -24.27 12.80
N ALA A 202 1.16 -23.34 13.54
CA ALA A 202 0.77 -21.94 13.51
C ALA A 202 1.97 -20.99 13.70
N VAL A 203 1.87 -19.82 13.05
CA VAL A 203 2.80 -18.71 13.23
C VAL A 203 2.05 -17.45 13.64
N VAL A 204 2.67 -16.59 14.42
CA VAL A 204 2.14 -15.25 14.70
C VAL A 204 2.43 -14.31 13.52
N SER A 205 1.51 -13.39 13.23
CA SER A 205 1.63 -12.49 12.07
C SER A 205 2.76 -11.46 12.22
N GLY A 206 2.82 -10.75 13.35
CA GLY A 206 3.80 -9.69 13.57
C GLY A 206 5.20 -10.25 13.80
N GLN A 207 6.22 -9.57 13.27
CA GLN A 207 7.62 -9.96 13.46
C GLN A 207 8.32 -9.16 14.57
N ILE A 208 7.81 -7.98 14.89
CA ILE A 208 8.39 -7.06 15.87
C ILE A 208 7.69 -7.26 17.21
N LYS A 209 8.41 -7.77 18.20
CA LYS A 209 7.95 -7.90 19.59
C LYS A 209 8.38 -6.68 20.39
N GLU A 210 7.45 -6.13 21.17
CA GLU A 210 7.78 -5.05 22.09
C GLU A 210 8.62 -5.57 23.28
N PRO A 211 9.75 -4.92 23.63
CA PRO A 211 10.58 -5.36 24.74
C PRO A 211 9.80 -5.42 26.06
N GLY A 212 9.94 -6.51 26.81
CA GLY A 212 9.33 -6.66 28.14
C GLY A 212 7.85 -7.04 28.15
N VAL A 213 7.16 -7.08 27.00
CA VAL A 213 5.75 -7.48 26.87
C VAL A 213 5.56 -8.54 25.78
N LYS A 214 4.42 -9.26 25.82
CA LYS A 214 4.07 -10.27 24.80
C LYS A 214 3.48 -9.67 23.53
N LEU A 215 3.30 -8.36 23.49
CA LEU A 215 2.61 -7.65 22.44
C LEU A 215 3.52 -7.40 21.23
N ARG A 216 2.93 -7.42 20.04
CA ARG A 216 3.62 -7.18 18.78
C ARG A 216 3.15 -5.91 18.10
N LYS A 217 4.09 -5.24 17.44
CA LYS A 217 3.87 -3.98 16.72
C LYS A 217 3.41 -4.26 15.28
N SER A 218 2.42 -3.49 14.84
CA SER A 218 2.03 -3.39 13.42
C SER A 218 3.13 -2.71 12.61
N LEU A 219 3.14 -2.94 11.29
CA LEU A 219 3.95 -2.19 10.34
C LEU A 219 3.68 -0.67 10.37
N PHE A 220 2.48 -0.25 10.79
CA PHE A 220 2.12 1.16 10.92
C PHE A 220 2.17 1.68 12.35
N TRP A 221 2.76 0.94 13.28
CA TRP A 221 2.79 1.30 14.70
C TRP A 221 3.37 2.70 14.95
N GLU A 222 4.48 3.04 14.29
CA GLU A 222 5.22 4.29 14.52
C GLU A 222 4.52 5.54 13.95
N ILE A 223 3.40 5.39 13.23
CA ILE A 223 2.65 6.51 12.61
C ILE A 223 1.21 6.62 13.11
N LEU A 224 0.86 5.89 14.17
CA LEU A 224 -0.53 5.81 14.66
C LEU A 224 -1.04 7.14 15.19
N ASP A 225 -0.22 7.85 15.96
CA ASP A 225 -0.63 9.09 16.60
C ASP A 225 -0.86 10.20 15.56
N GLU A 226 0.04 10.34 14.58
CA GLU A 226 -0.15 11.22 13.43
C GLU A 226 -1.40 10.86 12.62
N ALA A 227 -1.69 9.57 12.43
CA ALA A 227 -2.88 9.13 11.70
C ALA A 227 -4.18 9.52 12.43
N LYS A 228 -4.20 9.44 13.77
CA LYS A 228 -5.34 9.88 14.59
C LYS A 228 -5.56 11.37 14.49
N GLU A 229 -4.48 12.15 14.55
CA GLU A 229 -4.52 13.60 14.38
C GLU A 229 -5.04 13.98 13.00
N TYR A 230 -4.52 13.36 11.94
CA TYR A 230 -5.02 13.54 10.57
C TYR A 230 -6.53 13.26 10.47
N GLY A 231 -6.98 12.16 11.08
CA GLY A 231 -8.39 11.77 11.11
C GLY A 231 -9.27 12.81 11.81
N ARG A 232 -8.78 13.36 12.92
CA ARG A 232 -9.43 14.45 13.68
C ARG A 232 -9.54 15.72 12.83
N ASP A 233 -8.46 16.15 12.20
CA ASP A 233 -8.45 17.37 11.38
C ASP A 233 -9.33 17.23 10.15
N SER A 234 -9.33 16.04 9.53
CA SER A 234 -10.23 15.74 8.41
C SER A 234 -11.70 15.84 8.82
N SER A 235 -12.03 15.39 10.03
CA SER A 235 -13.38 15.50 10.56
C SER A 235 -13.79 16.96 10.81
N MET A 236 -12.90 17.78 11.39
CA MET A 236 -13.15 19.20 11.66
C MET A 236 -13.29 20.00 10.36
N LYS A 237 -12.37 19.80 9.42
CA LYS A 237 -12.40 20.38 8.08
C LYS A 237 -13.69 20.05 7.33
N SER A 238 -14.16 18.80 7.43
CA SER A 238 -15.40 18.38 6.77
C SER A 238 -16.63 19.10 7.35
N ILE A 239 -16.71 19.28 8.67
CA ILE A 239 -17.76 20.10 9.30
C ILE A 239 -17.66 21.55 8.85
N LEU A 240 -16.45 22.13 8.86
CA LEU A 240 -16.24 23.52 8.48
C LEU A 240 -16.70 23.77 7.04
N LYS A 241 -16.37 22.87 6.10
CA LYS A 241 -16.86 22.90 4.72
C LYS A 241 -18.38 22.77 4.65
N ALA A 242 -18.99 21.88 5.43
CA ALA A 242 -20.44 21.72 5.43
C ALA A 242 -21.19 22.93 6.00
N LYS A 243 -20.64 23.57 7.05
CA LYS A 243 -21.29 24.68 7.76
C LYS A 243 -21.04 26.04 7.11
N HIS A 244 -19.83 26.26 6.61
CA HIS A 244 -19.37 27.56 6.11
C HIS A 244 -18.96 27.53 4.64
N GLY A 245 -19.09 26.40 3.94
CA GLY A 245 -18.75 26.31 2.52
C GLY A 245 -19.73 27.05 1.59
N ILE A 246 -20.90 27.42 2.10
CA ILE A 246 -21.87 28.26 1.39
C ILE A 246 -21.83 29.65 2.02
N PRO A 247 -21.66 30.74 1.23
CA PRO A 247 -21.75 32.09 1.74
C PRO A 247 -23.08 32.32 2.47
N ILE A 248 -23.01 32.89 3.67
CA ILE A 248 -24.19 33.26 4.42
C ILE A 248 -24.56 34.68 4.01
N PHE A 249 -25.65 34.83 3.29
CA PHE A 249 -26.16 36.14 2.88
C PHE A 249 -26.90 36.80 4.05
N TRP A 250 -26.67 38.09 4.22
CA TRP A 250 -27.42 38.89 5.18
C TRP A 250 -27.86 40.21 4.54
N GLN A 251 -29.00 40.71 4.99
CA GLN A 251 -29.53 42.00 4.52
C GLN A 251 -30.22 42.74 5.66
N HIS A 252 -30.16 44.07 5.62
CA HIS A 252 -30.99 44.89 6.49
C HIS A 252 -32.45 44.83 6.05
N TRP A 253 -33.34 44.99 7.03
CA TRP A 253 -34.77 45.13 6.73
C TRP A 253 -34.99 46.35 5.84
N SER A 254 -35.66 46.17 4.71
CA SER A 254 -36.08 47.29 3.86
C SER A 254 -37.41 47.84 4.37
N LYS A 255 -37.53 49.17 4.45
CA LYS A 255 -38.80 49.81 4.78
C LYS A 255 -39.85 49.41 3.75
N CYS A 256 -41.06 49.09 4.22
CA CYS A 256 -42.18 48.80 3.33
C CYS A 256 -42.50 50.05 2.51
N GLN A 257 -42.37 49.98 1.18
CA GLN A 257 -42.59 51.13 0.29
C GLN A 257 -44.00 51.71 0.39
N ARG A 258 -44.99 50.89 0.77
CA ARG A 258 -46.39 51.30 0.87
C ARG A 258 -46.75 52.07 2.15
N CYS A 259 -46.00 51.88 3.24
CA CYS A 259 -46.25 52.56 4.52
C CYS A 259 -45.02 53.30 5.08
N GLU A 260 -43.92 53.32 4.32
CA GLU A 260 -42.65 53.96 4.65
C GLU A 260 -42.05 53.59 6.02
N GLY A 261 -42.41 52.42 6.56
CA GLY A 261 -41.94 51.96 7.89
C GLY A 261 -42.95 52.10 9.03
N SER A 262 -44.09 52.75 8.81
CA SER A 262 -45.08 52.98 9.88
C SER A 262 -45.89 51.73 10.24
N GLY A 263 -45.95 50.74 9.34
CA GLY A 263 -46.82 49.56 9.48
C GLY A 263 -48.31 49.84 9.27
N ARG A 264 -48.70 51.09 9.06
CA ARG A 264 -50.09 51.54 8.99
C ARG A 264 -50.32 52.34 7.73
N ILE A 265 -51.47 52.14 7.09
CA ILE A 265 -51.91 52.93 5.94
C ILE A 265 -53.34 53.42 6.17
N MET A 266 -53.67 54.55 5.54
CA MET A 266 -55.04 55.05 5.54
C MET A 266 -55.85 54.22 4.54
N VAL A 267 -56.83 53.46 5.05
CA VAL A 267 -57.73 52.67 4.21
C VAL A 267 -59.04 53.43 4.09
N ASN A 268 -59.43 53.74 2.85
CA ASN A 268 -60.74 54.30 2.55
C ASN A 268 -61.78 53.18 2.61
N THR A 269 -62.66 53.25 3.59
CA THR A 269 -63.94 52.53 3.57
C THR A 269 -65.05 53.52 3.26
N GLU A 270 -66.13 53.06 2.61
CA GLU A 270 -67.19 53.90 2.00
C GLU A 270 -67.81 54.95 2.93
N GLU A 271 -67.60 54.86 4.25
CA GLU A 271 -68.14 55.83 5.21
C GLU A 271 -67.11 56.50 6.14
N ASN A 272 -65.80 56.20 6.05
CA ASN A 272 -64.73 56.93 6.76
C ASN A 272 -63.31 56.46 6.36
N VAL A 273 -62.33 57.36 6.46
CA VAL A 273 -60.90 57.02 6.39
C VAL A 273 -60.47 56.46 7.74
N LYS A 274 -60.08 55.19 7.81
CA LYS A 274 -59.57 54.57 9.06
C LYS A 274 -58.13 54.11 8.89
N GLU A 275 -57.35 54.27 9.96
CA GLU A 275 -55.98 53.76 10.03
C GLU A 275 -56.03 52.23 10.08
N GLY A 276 -55.59 51.58 8.99
CA GLY A 276 -55.57 50.13 8.86
C GLY A 276 -54.14 49.60 8.84
N SER A 277 -53.95 48.34 9.24
CA SER A 277 -52.66 47.67 9.10
C SER A 277 -52.27 47.59 7.61
N CYS A 278 -51.05 47.97 7.28
CA CYS A 278 -50.55 47.86 5.91
C CYS A 278 -50.60 46.38 5.44
N PRO A 279 -51.30 46.06 4.34
CA PRO A 279 -51.48 44.69 3.88
C PRO A 279 -50.18 44.05 3.36
N ASP A 280 -49.26 44.86 2.83
CA ASP A 280 -48.00 44.38 2.24
C ASP A 280 -46.99 43.94 3.32
N CYS A 281 -46.99 44.60 4.48
CA CYS A 281 -46.12 44.25 5.62
C CYS A 281 -46.88 43.69 6.84
N LYS A 282 -48.20 43.51 6.73
CA LYS A 282 -49.10 43.03 7.77
C LYS A 282 -48.94 43.74 9.12
N GLY A 283 -48.76 45.07 9.11
CA GLY A 283 -48.62 45.85 10.34
C GLY A 283 -47.19 46.04 10.86
N THR A 284 -46.18 45.38 10.27
CA THR A 284 -44.81 45.41 10.81
C THR A 284 -43.96 46.60 10.37
N GLY A 285 -44.32 47.27 9.26
CA GLY A 285 -43.55 48.37 8.67
C GLY A 285 -42.43 47.94 7.73
N TRP A 286 -42.11 46.66 7.64
CA TRP A 286 -40.94 46.16 6.92
C TRP A 286 -41.30 45.14 5.85
N THR A 287 -40.59 45.18 4.72
CA THR A 287 -40.86 44.28 3.59
C THR A 287 -40.16 42.95 3.78
N PHE A 288 -40.92 41.86 3.83
CA PHE A 288 -40.38 40.51 3.80
C PHE A 288 -40.28 40.04 2.34
N VAL A 289 -39.15 40.29 1.67
CA VAL A 289 -38.86 39.51 0.45
C VAL A 289 -38.74 38.05 0.88
N LYS A 290 -39.62 37.20 0.34
CA LYS A 290 -39.52 35.73 0.41
C LYS A 290 -38.58 35.33 -0.72
N ASP A 291 -37.30 35.21 -0.40
CA ASP A 291 -36.37 34.54 -1.29
C ASP A 291 -36.08 33.14 -0.76
N VAL A 292 -35.77 32.21 -1.67
CA VAL A 292 -35.70 30.76 -1.45
C VAL A 292 -34.37 30.33 -0.80
N SER A 293 -33.48 31.30 -0.54
CA SER A 293 -32.24 31.10 0.22
C SER A 293 -32.36 31.73 1.62
N ASP A 294 -31.78 31.07 2.62
CA ASP A 294 -31.79 31.47 4.03
C ASP A 294 -30.98 32.77 4.27
N VAL A 295 -31.49 33.92 3.80
CA VAL A 295 -30.88 35.23 4.03
C VAL A 295 -31.19 35.70 5.45
N ILE A 296 -30.16 35.90 6.26
CA ILE A 296 -30.31 36.41 7.64
C ILE A 296 -30.69 37.89 7.58
N LYS A 297 -31.80 38.27 8.21
CA LYS A 297 -32.28 39.66 8.19
C LYS A 297 -31.92 40.39 9.49
N LEU A 298 -31.10 41.44 9.39
CA LEU A 298 -30.67 42.25 10.52
C LEU A 298 -31.60 43.45 10.73
N GLN A 299 -32.03 43.68 11.97
CA GLN A 299 -32.77 44.89 12.33
C GLN A 299 -31.83 46.10 12.31
N ALA A 300 -32.29 47.21 11.76
CA ALA A 300 -31.59 48.49 11.88
C ALA A 300 -31.69 48.98 13.33
N THR A 301 -30.58 49.40 13.94
CA THR A 301 -30.58 50.01 15.27
C THR A 301 -31.30 51.35 15.24
N SER A 302 -32.04 51.69 16.30
CA SER A 302 -32.77 52.96 16.46
C SER A 302 -31.89 54.21 16.36
N ASP A 303 -30.58 54.04 16.54
CA ASP A 303 -29.65 55.14 16.82
C ASP A 303 -28.80 55.51 15.57
N GLY A 304 -29.08 54.90 14.42
CA GLY A 304 -28.37 55.17 13.16
C GLY A 304 -26.95 54.56 13.08
N SER A 305 -26.47 53.88 14.11
CA SER A 305 -25.19 53.16 14.10
C SER A 305 -25.27 51.90 13.25
N THR A 306 -24.67 51.91 12.06
CA THR A 306 -24.61 50.74 11.19
C THR A 306 -23.71 49.66 11.79
N VAL A 307 -24.30 48.52 12.19
CA VAL A 307 -23.56 47.32 12.66
C VAL A 307 -22.66 46.73 11.56
N ALA A 308 -23.00 47.00 10.28
CA ALA A 308 -22.18 46.66 9.12
C ALA A 308 -22.29 47.76 8.04
N PRO A 309 -21.22 48.03 7.27
CA PRO A 309 -21.14 49.21 6.40
C PRO A 309 -22.08 49.21 5.18
N ASN A 310 -22.73 48.09 4.84
CA ASN A 310 -23.52 47.92 3.61
C ASN A 310 -24.98 47.49 3.90
N VAL A 311 -25.92 47.82 3.01
CA VAL A 311 -27.36 47.46 3.11
C VAL A 311 -27.60 45.95 3.05
N ALA A 312 -26.71 45.22 2.37
CA ALA A 312 -26.65 43.76 2.34
C ALA A 312 -25.20 43.32 2.16
N GLY A 313 -24.90 42.09 2.53
CA GLY A 313 -23.58 41.50 2.39
C GLY A 313 -23.63 39.98 2.50
N TYR A 314 -22.45 39.38 2.56
CA TYR A 314 -22.32 37.96 2.84
C TYR A 314 -21.14 37.74 3.79
N VAL A 315 -21.22 36.67 4.58
CA VAL A 315 -20.08 36.16 5.34
C VAL A 315 -19.37 35.15 4.45
N ALA A 316 -18.15 35.49 4.04
CA ALA A 316 -17.32 34.61 3.22
C ALA A 316 -16.94 33.35 4.02
N PRO A 317 -16.80 32.19 3.35
CA PRO A 317 -16.18 31.02 3.94
C PRO A 317 -14.79 31.36 4.50
N PRO A 318 -14.35 30.77 5.62
CA PRO A 318 -13.01 30.98 6.16
C PRO A 318 -11.96 30.25 5.30
N ILE A 319 -11.59 30.86 4.17
CA ILE A 319 -10.68 30.28 3.16
C ILE A 319 -9.31 29.99 3.78
N GLU A 320 -8.76 30.91 4.57
CA GLU A 320 -7.44 30.77 5.21
C GLU A 320 -7.38 29.53 6.11
N THR A 321 -8.41 29.31 6.93
CA THR A 321 -8.51 28.11 7.77
C THR A 321 -8.58 26.83 6.94
N LEU A 322 -9.33 26.84 5.83
CA LEU A 322 -9.42 25.69 4.94
C LEU A 322 -8.11 25.39 4.22
N VAL A 323 -7.34 26.42 3.87
CA VAL A 323 -6.00 26.31 3.30
C VAL A 323 -5.05 25.73 4.35
N GLN A 324 -5.07 26.23 5.59
CA GLN A 324 -4.27 25.70 6.68
C GLN A 324 -4.53 24.20 6.91
N PHE A 325 -5.80 23.77 6.94
CA PHE A 325 -6.17 22.36 7.03
C PHE A 325 -5.75 21.51 5.81
N ASN A 326 -5.51 22.10 4.64
CA ASN A 326 -4.90 21.35 3.52
C ASN A 326 -3.41 21.18 3.79
N THR A 327 -2.71 22.26 4.14
CA THR A 327 -1.27 22.27 4.43
C THR A 327 -0.89 21.33 5.56
N GLU A 328 -1.64 21.32 6.67
CA GLU A 328 -1.38 20.44 7.81
C GLU A 328 -1.60 18.97 7.45
N GLN A 329 -2.65 18.66 6.66
CA GLN A 329 -2.89 17.30 6.18
C GLN A 329 -1.78 16.82 5.24
N ASP A 330 -1.33 17.69 4.34
CA ASP A 330 -0.21 17.39 3.46
C ASP A 330 1.08 17.14 4.25
N TRP A 331 1.36 17.99 5.24
CA TRP A 331 2.51 17.87 6.12
C TRP A 331 2.45 16.59 6.98
N MET A 332 1.30 16.25 7.54
CA MET A 332 1.11 15.02 8.30
C MET A 332 1.34 13.78 7.44
N GLU A 333 0.82 13.75 6.22
CA GLU A 333 1.07 12.64 5.29
C GLU A 333 2.56 12.50 4.96
N ASP A 334 3.25 13.61 4.69
CA ASP A 334 4.69 13.62 4.39
C ASP A 334 5.51 13.19 5.62
N LYS A 335 5.11 13.62 6.83
CA LYS A 335 5.71 13.21 8.11
C LYS A 335 5.52 11.71 8.35
N MET A 336 4.31 11.18 8.17
CA MET A 336 4.03 9.75 8.31
C MET A 336 4.85 8.91 7.32
N PHE A 337 4.95 9.37 6.06
CA PHE A 337 5.77 8.69 5.06
C PHE A 337 7.26 8.72 5.45
N ALA A 338 7.77 9.86 5.92
CA ALA A 338 9.15 9.99 6.39
C ALA A 338 9.45 9.14 7.62
N THR A 339 8.54 9.06 8.58
CA THR A 339 8.69 8.20 9.76
C THR A 339 8.73 6.72 9.36
N LEU A 340 7.86 6.30 8.44
CA LEU A 340 7.78 4.89 8.04
C LEU A 340 8.93 4.45 7.12
N TRP A 341 9.34 5.31 6.18
CA TRP A 341 10.27 4.94 5.11
C TRP A 341 11.64 5.61 5.19
N GLY A 342 11.83 6.59 6.08
CA GLY A 342 13.07 7.36 6.19
C GLY A 342 13.33 8.29 5.00
N SER A 343 12.31 8.63 4.21
CA SER A 343 12.40 9.46 3.00
C SER A 343 11.13 10.29 2.80
N TYR A 344 11.13 11.29 1.92
CA TYR A 344 9.97 12.17 1.70
C TYR A 344 9.22 11.85 0.41
N LEU A 345 7.90 12.06 0.41
CA LEU A 345 7.09 12.02 -0.80
C LEU A 345 7.38 13.26 -1.66
N THR A 346 7.90 13.05 -2.87
CA THR A 346 8.05 14.14 -3.83
C THR A 346 6.72 14.39 -4.54
N LYS A 347 6.02 15.45 -4.14
CA LYS A 347 4.81 15.93 -4.84
C LYS A 347 5.23 16.66 -6.13
N GLN A 348 4.58 16.35 -7.25
CA GLN A 348 4.88 16.96 -8.56
C GLN A 348 4.76 18.48 -8.48
N GLY A 349 5.88 19.18 -8.67
CA GLY A 349 5.99 20.64 -8.62
C GLY A 349 7.42 21.16 -8.80
N ASN A 350 8.43 20.36 -8.44
CA ASN A 350 9.84 20.70 -8.65
C ASN A 350 10.35 20.19 -10.01
N ASN A 351 10.14 21.00 -11.05
CA ASN A 351 10.68 20.81 -12.40
C ASN A 351 12.18 21.17 -12.47
N THR A 352 13.01 20.50 -11.68
CA THR A 352 14.46 20.44 -11.93
C THR A 352 14.88 18.99 -11.93
N ALA A 353 15.76 18.62 -12.88
CA ALA A 353 16.22 17.25 -13.10
C ALA A 353 17.02 16.63 -11.93
N THR A 354 17.16 17.38 -10.83
CA THR A 354 17.81 17.03 -9.56
C THR A 354 16.79 16.83 -8.42
N GLY A 355 15.55 17.32 -8.55
CA GLY A 355 14.53 17.30 -7.50
C GLY A 355 13.57 16.10 -7.53
N LYS A 356 13.79 15.13 -8.42
CA LYS A 356 12.92 13.94 -8.61
C LYS A 356 13.46 12.65 -7.99
N PHE A 357 14.61 12.69 -7.33
CA PHE A 357 15.11 11.50 -6.63
C PHE A 357 14.52 11.50 -5.23
N ILE A 358 13.50 10.67 -5.01
CA ILE A 358 13.34 10.04 -3.71
C ILE A 358 14.72 9.50 -3.37
N ASP A 359 15.26 9.84 -2.20
CA ASP A 359 16.35 9.04 -1.65
C ASP A 359 15.75 7.65 -1.41
N SER A 360 15.88 6.81 -2.44
CA SER A 360 15.20 5.52 -2.55
C SER A 360 15.89 4.47 -1.72
N GLN A 361 17.10 4.77 -1.23
CA GLN A 361 17.89 3.87 -0.40
C GLN A 361 17.22 3.62 0.96
N PRO A 362 16.83 4.63 1.77
CA PRO A 362 16.04 4.42 2.98
C PRO A 362 14.77 3.59 2.74
N VAL A 363 14.03 3.89 1.66
CA VAL A 363 12.82 3.16 1.29
C VAL A 363 13.14 1.70 0.99
N ALA A 364 14.17 1.44 0.19
CA ALA A 364 14.63 0.09 -0.17
C ALA A 364 15.13 -0.70 1.05
N MET A 365 15.78 -0.04 2.01
CA MET A 365 16.19 -0.68 3.27
C MET A 365 14.98 -1.14 4.08
N GLN A 366 13.96 -0.27 4.23
CA GLN A 366 12.72 -0.63 4.94
C GLN A 366 11.92 -1.70 4.19
N GLN A 367 11.83 -1.63 2.86
CA GLN A 367 11.26 -2.70 2.04
C GLN A 367 12.02 -4.01 2.23
N GLY A 368 13.35 -3.95 2.38
CA GLY A 368 14.19 -5.10 2.70
C GLY A 368 13.79 -5.77 4.01
N VAL A 369 13.58 -4.99 5.07
CA VAL A 369 13.13 -5.51 6.37
C VAL A 369 11.75 -6.19 6.26
N ILE A 370 10.79 -5.56 5.58
CA ILE A 370 9.45 -6.15 5.37
C ILE A 370 9.53 -7.40 4.49
N ALA A 371 10.41 -7.42 3.49
CA ALA A 371 10.64 -8.60 2.67
C ALA A 371 11.20 -9.78 3.50
N ASP A 372 12.05 -9.53 4.50
CA ASP A 372 12.49 -10.57 5.45
C ASP A 372 11.33 -11.11 6.28
N TYR A 373 10.39 -10.25 6.66
CA TYR A 373 9.19 -10.66 7.40
C TYR A 373 8.30 -11.60 6.59
N CYS A 374 8.11 -11.30 5.31
CA CYS A 374 7.37 -12.15 4.39
C CYS A 374 8.12 -13.47 4.13
N GLN A 375 9.44 -13.41 3.91
CA GLN A 375 10.28 -14.58 3.70
C GLN A 375 10.23 -15.55 4.89
N ASN A 376 10.39 -15.04 6.11
CA ASN A 376 10.37 -15.85 7.33
C ASN A 376 9.02 -16.54 7.52
N CYS A 377 7.92 -15.83 7.26
CA CYS A 377 6.58 -16.40 7.33
C CYS A 377 6.34 -17.46 6.23
N GLU A 378 6.74 -17.17 4.98
CA GLU A 378 6.60 -18.11 3.86
C GLU A 378 7.35 -19.43 4.14
N ASN A 379 8.60 -19.34 4.59
CA ASN A 379 9.42 -20.50 4.93
C ASN A 379 8.83 -21.29 6.11
N ALA A 380 8.38 -20.61 7.16
CA ALA A 380 7.77 -21.27 8.32
C ALA A 380 6.48 -22.00 7.94
N ILE A 381 5.60 -21.39 7.14
CA ILE A 381 4.38 -22.04 6.66
C ILE A 381 4.71 -23.22 5.74
N ALA A 382 5.67 -23.06 4.84
CA ALA A 382 6.10 -24.13 3.95
C ALA A 382 6.68 -25.33 4.73
N GLU A 383 7.41 -25.09 5.83
CA GLU A 383 7.88 -26.14 6.73
C GLU A 383 6.72 -26.84 7.45
N ILE A 384 5.73 -26.09 7.97
CA ILE A 384 4.53 -26.67 8.60
C ILE A 384 3.80 -27.59 7.62
N ILE A 385 3.59 -27.13 6.39
CA ILE A 385 2.92 -27.91 5.35
C ILE A 385 3.72 -29.18 5.02
N ALA A 386 5.05 -29.08 4.94
CA ALA A 386 5.90 -30.24 4.65
C ALA A 386 5.84 -31.30 5.76
N ARG A 387 5.87 -30.87 7.03
CA ARG A 387 5.71 -31.75 8.19
C ARG A 387 4.34 -32.43 8.19
N GLY A 388 3.30 -31.70 7.80
CA GLY A 388 1.95 -32.26 7.62
C GLY A 388 1.89 -33.38 6.58
N HIS A 389 2.83 -33.41 5.63
CA HIS A 389 3.01 -34.49 4.64
C HIS A 389 4.06 -35.53 5.07
N GLY A 390 4.47 -35.54 6.34
CA GLY A 390 5.39 -36.53 6.90
C GLY A 390 6.87 -36.24 6.72
N TYR A 391 7.25 -35.03 6.31
CA TYR A 391 8.66 -34.65 6.17
C TYR A 391 9.30 -34.36 7.53
N THR A 392 10.38 -35.09 7.85
CA THR A 392 11.10 -34.99 9.14
C THR A 392 12.61 -34.85 8.98
N GLN A 393 13.11 -34.63 7.77
CA GLN A 393 14.56 -34.51 7.55
C GLN A 393 15.07 -33.12 7.96
N GLU A 394 16.38 -33.03 8.23
CA GLU A 394 17.05 -31.80 8.66
C GLU A 394 17.17 -30.73 7.55
N THR A 395 17.17 -31.15 6.28
CA THR A 395 17.26 -30.21 5.16
C THR A 395 15.90 -29.54 4.94
N PRO A 396 15.81 -28.22 4.77
CA PRO A 396 14.52 -27.58 4.52
C PRO A 396 13.95 -28.05 3.17
N PRO A 397 12.68 -28.50 3.12
CA PRO A 397 12.05 -29.02 1.90
C PRO A 397 11.76 -27.92 0.88
N TYR A 398 11.70 -26.68 1.36
CA TYR A 398 11.43 -25.47 0.61
C TYR A 398 12.28 -24.33 1.18
N ILE A 399 12.92 -23.57 0.29
CA ILE A 399 13.59 -22.31 0.66
C ILE A 399 13.08 -21.22 -0.28
N ALA A 400 12.48 -20.19 0.30
CA ALA A 400 12.33 -18.88 -0.31
C ALA A 400 13.39 -17.92 0.23
N VAL A 401 14.07 -17.24 -0.71
CA VAL A 401 14.90 -16.07 -0.47
C VAL A 401 14.31 -14.93 -1.27
N TYR A 402 13.92 -13.85 -0.62
CA TYR A 402 13.33 -12.69 -1.25
C TYR A 402 14.43 -11.77 -1.77
N GLY A 403 14.20 -11.21 -2.96
CA GLY A 403 15.09 -10.21 -3.51
C GLY A 403 15.14 -8.95 -2.66
N LYS A 404 16.28 -8.24 -2.70
CA LYS A 404 16.46 -6.94 -2.03
C LYS A 404 16.69 -5.79 -3.01
N ARG A 405 16.64 -6.09 -4.31
CA ARG A 405 16.75 -5.08 -5.37
C ARG A 405 15.36 -4.53 -5.67
N PHE A 406 14.97 -3.51 -4.93
CA PHE A 406 13.72 -2.77 -5.15
C PHE A 406 13.93 -1.70 -6.21
N ILE A 407 13.03 -1.64 -7.20
CA ILE A 407 13.03 -0.62 -8.23
C ILE A 407 11.90 0.36 -7.91
N ASN A 408 12.24 1.40 -7.15
CA ASN A 408 11.31 2.46 -6.72
C ASN A 408 11.20 3.61 -7.74
N GLU A 409 11.83 3.49 -8.90
CA GLU A 409 11.89 4.51 -9.95
C GLU A 409 11.06 4.10 -11.16
N SER A 410 10.47 5.07 -11.87
CA SER A 410 9.79 4.79 -13.13
C SER A 410 10.79 4.48 -14.25
N ILE A 411 10.32 3.77 -15.29
CA ILE A 411 11.10 3.51 -16.51
C ILE A 411 11.62 4.82 -17.10
N ASP A 412 10.80 5.89 -17.15
CA ASP A 412 11.22 7.20 -17.66
C ASP A 412 12.39 7.79 -16.86
N SER A 413 12.35 7.70 -15.53
CA SER A 413 13.44 8.17 -14.67
C SER A 413 14.72 7.36 -14.88
N LEU A 414 14.60 6.04 -15.08
CA LEU A 414 15.74 5.18 -15.39
C LEU A 414 16.32 5.47 -16.77
N ASN A 415 15.48 5.75 -17.77
CA ASN A 415 15.91 6.16 -19.11
C ASN A 415 16.64 7.51 -19.07
N ASP A 416 16.14 8.48 -18.31
CA ASP A 416 16.81 9.77 -18.09
C ASP A 416 18.18 9.58 -17.42
N LYS A 417 18.27 8.70 -16.41
CA LYS A 417 19.56 8.34 -15.78
C LYS A 417 20.49 7.65 -16.75
N TYR A 418 19.98 6.72 -17.56
CA TYR A 418 20.75 6.00 -18.56
C TYR A 418 21.35 6.95 -19.59
N ALA A 419 20.54 7.88 -20.12
CA ALA A 419 21.00 8.91 -21.05
C ALA A 419 22.10 9.79 -20.43
N LYS A 420 21.94 10.22 -19.18
CA LYS A 420 22.97 10.99 -18.45
C LYS A 420 24.24 10.17 -18.19
N ALA A 421 24.09 8.91 -17.78
CA ALA A 421 25.23 8.01 -17.54
C ALA A 421 26.01 7.74 -18.83
N LYS A 422 25.32 7.70 -19.98
CA LYS A 422 25.94 7.50 -21.29
C LYS A 422 26.90 8.62 -21.65
N VAL A 423 26.57 9.87 -21.28
CA VAL A 423 27.47 11.02 -21.43
C VAL A 423 28.69 10.91 -20.52
N SER A 424 28.53 10.37 -19.30
CA SER A 424 29.64 10.19 -18.36
C SER A 424 30.61 9.06 -18.71
N GLY A 425 30.23 8.14 -19.62
CA GLY A 425 31.09 7.07 -20.12
C GLY A 425 31.32 5.89 -19.17
N ASN A 426 30.62 5.80 -18.03
CA ASN A 426 30.75 4.68 -17.11
C ASN A 426 29.92 3.47 -17.56
N LEU A 427 30.57 2.52 -18.24
CA LEU A 427 29.93 1.31 -18.79
C LEU A 427 29.28 0.43 -17.70
N SER A 428 29.95 0.22 -16.56
CA SER A 428 29.40 -0.59 -15.47
C SER A 428 28.12 0.01 -14.88
N LEU A 429 28.02 1.34 -14.84
CA LEU A 429 26.79 2.03 -14.43
C LEU A 429 25.68 1.87 -15.47
N LEU A 430 26.02 1.92 -16.76
CA LEU A 430 25.07 1.70 -17.85
C LEU A 430 24.50 0.28 -17.83
N ASP A 431 25.33 -0.73 -17.60
CA ASP A 431 24.89 -2.12 -17.42
C ASP A 431 23.91 -2.25 -16.25
N ALA A 432 24.24 -1.62 -15.12
CA ALA A 432 23.40 -1.68 -13.93
C ALA A 432 22.02 -1.05 -14.17
N ILE A 433 21.97 0.12 -14.84
CA ILE A 433 20.73 0.83 -15.16
C ILE A 433 19.93 0.07 -16.22
N LEU A 434 20.57 -0.42 -17.29
CA LEU A 434 19.91 -1.18 -18.35
C LEU A 434 19.27 -2.47 -17.80
N ARG A 435 19.98 -3.19 -16.91
CA ARG A 435 19.40 -4.32 -16.19
C ARG A 435 18.14 -3.92 -15.42
N SER A 436 18.15 -2.79 -14.70
CA SER A 436 16.97 -2.30 -13.98
C SER A 436 15.81 -2.00 -14.92
N ILE A 437 16.08 -1.40 -16.09
CA ILE A 437 15.05 -1.12 -17.10
C ILE A 437 14.41 -2.43 -17.58
N ILE A 438 15.24 -3.42 -17.95
CA ILE A 438 14.77 -4.75 -18.39
C ILE A 438 13.92 -5.43 -17.31
N PHE A 439 14.37 -5.43 -16.04
CA PHE A 439 13.61 -6.01 -14.94
C PHE A 439 12.23 -5.37 -14.76
N LEU A 440 12.11 -4.06 -14.98
CA LEU A 440 10.87 -3.33 -14.80
C LEU A 440 9.93 -3.47 -16.02
N GLU A 441 10.48 -3.46 -17.24
CA GLU A 441 9.72 -3.60 -18.48
C GLU A 441 9.11 -4.99 -18.64
N TYR A 442 9.83 -6.03 -18.24
CA TYR A 442 9.43 -7.43 -18.39
C TYR A 442 9.05 -8.12 -17.06
N GLU A 443 8.63 -7.36 -16.03
CA GLU A 443 8.27 -7.91 -14.70
C GLU A 443 7.24 -9.05 -14.79
N ASN A 444 6.31 -8.97 -15.75
CA ASN A 444 5.25 -9.96 -15.95
C ASN A 444 5.60 -11.05 -16.99
N ASN A 445 6.76 -10.99 -17.64
CA ASN A 445 7.18 -11.95 -18.66
C ASN A 445 8.63 -12.42 -18.42
N PRO A 446 8.82 -13.46 -17.59
CA PRO A 446 10.15 -13.96 -17.25
C PRO A 446 10.98 -14.41 -18.45
N TYR A 447 10.33 -14.95 -19.49
CA TYR A 447 11.00 -15.42 -20.69
C TYR A 447 11.61 -14.25 -21.49
N GLU A 448 10.83 -13.21 -21.76
CA GLU A 448 11.32 -12.00 -22.46
C GLU A 448 12.37 -11.27 -21.62
N MET A 449 12.20 -11.25 -20.29
CA MET A 449 13.20 -10.70 -19.37
C MET A 449 14.55 -11.41 -19.51
N GLU A 450 14.54 -12.76 -19.49
CA GLU A 450 15.75 -13.56 -19.64
C GLU A 450 16.38 -13.38 -21.03
N LEU A 451 15.56 -13.34 -22.09
CA LEU A 451 16.02 -13.09 -23.45
C LEU A 451 16.68 -11.71 -23.59
N ALA A 452 16.10 -10.66 -22.98
CA ALA A 452 16.65 -9.30 -22.99
C ALA A 452 17.95 -9.18 -22.18
N ILE A 453 18.04 -9.84 -21.02
CA ILE A 453 19.30 -9.93 -20.25
C ILE A 453 20.36 -10.64 -21.11
N ARG A 454 19.99 -11.75 -21.75
CA ARG A 454 20.90 -12.54 -22.57
C ARG A 454 21.41 -11.75 -23.77
N ARG A 455 20.55 -10.97 -24.41
CA ARG A 455 20.92 -10.03 -25.47
C ARG A 455 22.02 -9.09 -25.02
N MET A 456 21.85 -8.48 -23.85
CA MET A 456 22.81 -7.55 -23.27
C MET A 456 24.14 -8.23 -22.91
N GLU A 457 24.13 -9.49 -22.47
CA GLU A 457 25.34 -10.26 -22.13
C GLU A 457 26.15 -10.74 -23.35
N ILE A 458 25.47 -11.00 -24.48
CA ILE A 458 26.11 -11.51 -25.69
C ILE A 458 26.62 -10.38 -26.59
N ASP A 459 25.90 -9.25 -26.64
CA ASP A 459 26.31 -8.09 -27.41
C ASP A 459 27.63 -7.51 -26.87
N TYR A 460 28.64 -7.35 -27.72
CA TYR A 460 29.91 -6.72 -27.34
C TYR A 460 29.77 -5.21 -27.12
N TYR A 461 28.73 -4.57 -27.68
CA TYR A 461 28.51 -3.13 -27.59
C TYR A 461 27.06 -2.81 -27.21
N PRO A 462 26.55 -3.27 -26.04
CA PRO A 462 25.13 -3.19 -25.69
C PRO A 462 24.61 -1.74 -25.57
N HIS A 463 25.50 -0.80 -25.27
CA HIS A 463 25.16 0.62 -25.07
C HIS A 463 25.34 1.50 -26.32
N TYR A 464 25.92 0.96 -27.39
CA TYR A 464 26.24 1.70 -28.59
C TYR A 464 25.28 1.37 -29.73
N SER A 465 24.87 2.42 -30.44
CA SER A 465 24.21 2.32 -31.73
C SER A 465 25.22 2.00 -32.83
N LEU A 466 24.74 1.51 -33.97
CA LEU A 466 25.58 1.29 -35.16
C LEU A 466 26.37 2.54 -35.58
N ALA A 467 25.76 3.73 -35.47
CA ALA A 467 26.43 4.99 -35.81
C ALA A 467 27.60 5.29 -34.86
N GLU A 468 27.43 5.02 -33.56
CA GLU A 468 28.48 5.22 -32.56
C GLU A 468 29.60 4.19 -32.72
N CYS A 469 29.29 2.90 -32.96
CA CYS A 469 30.32 1.89 -33.25
C CYS A 469 31.15 2.26 -34.47
N LYS A 470 30.52 2.80 -35.53
CA LYS A 470 31.22 3.27 -36.74
C LYS A 470 32.20 4.41 -36.45
N ALA A 471 31.89 5.26 -35.47
CA ALA A 471 32.78 6.34 -35.06
C ALA A 471 33.97 5.84 -34.22
N LEU A 472 33.85 4.67 -33.56
CA LEU A 472 34.94 4.04 -32.81
C LEU A 472 35.92 3.35 -33.77
N SER A 473 35.46 2.36 -34.53
CA SER A 473 36.26 1.69 -35.54
C SER A 473 35.38 0.95 -36.57
N TYR A 474 35.98 0.59 -37.70
CA TYR A 474 35.31 -0.22 -38.71
C TYR A 474 35.03 -1.66 -38.20
N GLU A 475 35.91 -2.20 -37.35
CA GLU A 475 35.76 -3.54 -36.77
C GLU A 475 34.59 -3.59 -35.78
N ASP A 476 34.52 -2.64 -34.84
CA ASP A 476 33.42 -2.55 -33.86
C ASP A 476 32.05 -2.41 -34.55
N PHE A 477 31.98 -1.60 -35.60
CA PHE A 477 30.78 -1.46 -36.43
C PHE A 477 30.33 -2.77 -37.05
N ASN A 478 31.27 -3.51 -37.64
CA ASN A 478 30.95 -4.80 -38.25
C ASN A 478 30.52 -5.83 -37.22
N THR A 479 31.17 -5.90 -36.07
CA THR A 479 30.78 -6.78 -34.96
C THR A 479 29.35 -6.50 -34.51
N LYS A 480 29.00 -5.22 -34.26
CA LYS A 480 27.63 -4.83 -33.89
C LYS A 480 26.60 -5.15 -34.98
N LYS A 481 26.94 -4.89 -36.24
CA LYS A 481 26.07 -5.19 -37.40
C LYS A 481 25.82 -6.69 -37.57
N ILE A 482 26.86 -7.51 -37.40
CA ILE A 482 26.78 -8.98 -37.44
C ILE A 482 25.91 -9.47 -36.28
N PHE A 483 26.10 -8.92 -35.08
CA PHE A 483 25.27 -9.22 -33.92
C PHE A 483 23.78 -8.94 -34.17
N GLU A 484 23.41 -7.76 -34.68
CA GLU A 484 22.00 -7.44 -34.95
C GLU A 484 21.36 -8.38 -36.00
N LYS A 485 22.13 -8.83 -37.00
CA LYS A 485 21.69 -9.80 -38.00
C LYS A 485 21.49 -11.18 -37.37
N TRP A 486 22.48 -11.63 -36.59
CA TRP A 486 22.45 -12.92 -35.91
C TRP A 486 21.32 -13.00 -34.87
N TRP A 487 21.17 -11.97 -34.04
CA TRP A 487 20.17 -11.93 -32.97
C TRP A 487 18.75 -12.10 -33.52
N LYS A 488 18.42 -11.43 -34.63
CA LYS A 488 17.11 -11.57 -35.30
C LYS A 488 16.81 -12.99 -35.78
N GLN A 489 17.84 -13.77 -36.07
CA GLN A 489 17.70 -15.17 -36.50
C GLN A 489 17.64 -16.09 -35.28
N ALA A 490 18.54 -15.91 -34.31
CA ALA A 490 18.65 -16.73 -33.12
C ALA A 490 17.48 -16.55 -32.14
N SER A 491 16.86 -15.37 -32.09
CA SER A 491 15.72 -15.09 -31.19
C SER A 491 14.41 -15.75 -31.64
N LEU A 492 14.38 -16.40 -32.79
CA LEU A 492 13.21 -17.14 -33.29
C LEU A 492 13.19 -18.61 -32.85
N ASP A 493 14.29 -19.10 -32.28
CA ASP A 493 14.38 -20.47 -31.77
C ASP A 493 13.79 -20.59 -30.35
N VAL A 494 13.39 -21.82 -29.99
CA VAL A 494 12.82 -22.15 -28.66
C VAL A 494 13.88 -22.12 -27.55
N TYR A 495 15.17 -22.12 -27.92
CA TYR A 495 16.30 -22.15 -26.99
C TYR A 495 16.95 -20.76 -26.88
N LEU A 496 17.30 -20.37 -25.65
CA LEU A 496 18.00 -19.11 -25.40
C LEU A 496 19.39 -19.13 -26.05
N PRO A 497 19.74 -18.10 -26.84
CA PRO A 497 21.06 -18.02 -27.45
C PRO A 497 22.19 -17.94 -26.42
N SER A 498 23.36 -18.47 -26.78
CA SER A 498 24.58 -18.45 -25.97
C SER A 498 25.66 -17.57 -26.59
N LYS A 499 26.62 -17.14 -25.76
CA LYS A 499 27.74 -16.31 -26.22
C LYS A 499 28.65 -17.09 -27.15
N GLU A 500 28.88 -18.36 -26.84
CA GLU A 500 29.69 -19.28 -27.63
C GLU A 500 29.13 -19.47 -29.04
N GLN A 501 27.79 -19.55 -29.18
CA GLN A 501 27.14 -19.60 -30.49
C GLN A 501 27.35 -18.32 -31.30
N PHE A 502 27.30 -17.16 -30.63
CA PHE A 502 27.56 -15.89 -31.31
C PHE A 502 29.03 -15.76 -31.71
N ASP A 503 29.96 -16.10 -30.83
CA ASP A 503 31.40 -16.02 -31.09
C ASP A 503 31.78 -16.90 -32.28
N ALA A 504 31.29 -18.14 -32.34
CA ALA A 504 31.48 -19.03 -33.49
C ALA A 504 30.89 -18.47 -34.79
N TYR A 505 29.72 -17.84 -34.72
CA TYR A 505 29.10 -17.19 -35.89
C TYR A 505 29.90 -15.95 -36.34
N LEU A 506 30.39 -15.16 -35.39
CA LEU A 506 31.18 -13.96 -35.63
C LEU A 506 32.49 -14.28 -36.34
N GLU A 507 33.22 -15.30 -35.90
CA GLU A 507 34.46 -15.75 -36.54
C GLU A 507 34.23 -16.13 -38.01
N VAL A 508 33.19 -16.92 -38.29
CA VAL A 508 32.85 -17.34 -39.65
C VAL A 508 32.49 -16.15 -40.54
N GLU A 509 31.72 -15.18 -40.03
CA GLU A 509 31.28 -14.04 -40.83
C GLU A 509 32.39 -13.01 -41.05
N LEU A 510 33.29 -12.81 -40.07
CA LEU A 510 34.49 -11.99 -40.23
C LEU A 510 35.47 -12.59 -41.26
N ALA A 511 35.68 -13.91 -41.23
CA ALA A 511 36.50 -14.60 -42.22
C ALA A 511 35.96 -14.43 -43.65
N LYS A 512 34.64 -14.55 -43.85
CA LYS A 512 34.01 -14.28 -45.16
C LYS A 512 34.25 -12.85 -45.64
N GLN A 513 34.19 -11.86 -44.75
CA GLN A 513 34.43 -10.47 -45.12
C GLN A 513 35.89 -10.21 -45.52
N GLN A 514 36.85 -10.87 -44.87
CA GLN A 514 38.27 -10.80 -45.26
C GLN A 514 38.48 -11.38 -46.66
N THR A 515 37.94 -12.58 -46.94
CA THR A 515 38.05 -13.21 -48.26
C THR A 515 37.40 -12.39 -49.39
N ILE A 516 36.31 -11.67 -49.09
CA ILE A 516 35.66 -10.78 -50.08
C ILE A 516 36.57 -9.57 -50.39
N LYS A 517 37.16 -8.95 -49.36
CA LYS A 517 38.09 -7.83 -49.54
C LYS A 517 39.34 -8.23 -50.33
N GLU A 518 39.89 -9.40 -50.06
CA GLU A 518 41.04 -9.94 -50.81
C GLU A 518 40.71 -10.12 -52.29
N LYS A 519 39.54 -10.70 -52.62
CA LYS A 519 39.09 -10.87 -54.00
C LYS A 519 38.76 -9.55 -54.71
N GLU A 520 38.29 -8.54 -53.99
CA GLU A 520 38.06 -7.19 -54.54
C GLU A 520 39.39 -6.48 -54.84
N ASN A 521 40.40 -6.63 -53.97
CA ASN A 521 41.74 -6.11 -54.21
C ASN A 521 42.44 -6.81 -55.38
N GLU A 522 42.33 -8.14 -55.50
CA GLU A 522 42.85 -8.89 -56.66
C GLU A 522 42.20 -8.47 -57.99
N ARG A 523 40.91 -8.09 -57.97
CA ARG A 523 40.20 -7.55 -59.14
C ARG A 523 40.64 -6.13 -59.51
N LEU A 524 41.04 -5.31 -58.54
CA LEU A 524 41.58 -3.96 -58.78
C LEU A 524 43.02 -4.02 -59.33
N ASP A 525 43.84 -4.95 -58.85
CA ASP A 525 45.21 -5.14 -59.35
C ASP A 525 45.25 -5.73 -60.77
N THR A 526 44.32 -6.63 -61.11
CA THR A 526 44.21 -7.18 -62.47
C THR A 526 43.57 -6.23 -63.49
N GLY A 527 42.91 -5.16 -63.04
CA GLY A 527 42.33 -4.12 -63.90
C GLY A 527 43.32 -3.04 -64.38
N THR A 528 44.52 -2.96 -63.78
CA THR A 528 45.48 -1.88 -64.08
C THR A 528 46.56 -2.28 -65.11
N GLN A 529 46.56 -3.53 -65.59
CA GLN A 529 47.47 -4.00 -66.65
C GLN A 529 46.84 -4.08 -68.06
N GLY A 530 45.64 -3.50 -68.25
CA GLY A 530 44.92 -3.52 -69.53
C GLY A 530 44.89 -2.19 -70.31
N GLY A 531 45.83 -1.27 -70.05
CA GLY A 531 45.81 0.09 -70.61
C GLY A 531 47.17 0.63 -71.00
N ALA A 532 47.89 -0.08 -71.87
CA ALA A 532 48.96 0.47 -72.69
C ALA A 532 49.00 -0.25 -74.03
N ILE A 533 48.23 0.27 -75.00
CA ILE A 533 48.51 0.19 -76.44
C ILE A 533 48.67 1.63 -76.91
#